data_AF-A0A9Q3WMT6-F1
#
_entry.id   AF-A0A9Q3WMT6-F1
#
_cell.length_a   1.000
_cell.length_b   1.000
_cell.length_c   1.000
_cell.angle_alpha   90.00
_cell.angle_beta   90.00
_cell.angle_gamma   90.00
#
_symmetry.space_group_name_H-M   'P 1'
#
loop_
_entity.id
_entity.type
_entity.pdbx_description
1 polymer ?
#
loop_
_entity_poly.entity_id
_entity_poly.type
_entity_poly.pdbx_seq_one_letter_code
_entity_poly.pdbx_strand_id
1 'polypeptide(L)'
;MQTLFQLPVPVAAFVFVAATLVLAFSAYGLARAILCRSGEAKSDLAGPIFTCVGALHALILALVFAQELINVRDISTASAREAVLVGDAFYDLKRYDPEETLPIRKDLAGYVRLVLEQEWDSLAEADILSPEAWAAWERAYVGALELEPATDR
;
A
#
# COMPACT_ATOMS: atom_id res chain seq x y z
N MET A 1 -21.82 1.43 11.77
CA MET A 1 -20.38 1.08 11.62
C MET A 1 -19.89 1.06 10.17
N GLN A 2 -20.72 1.34 9.15
CA GLN A 2 -20.26 1.50 7.76
C GLN A 2 -19.89 2.96 7.38
N THR A 3 -20.28 3.94 8.19
CA THR A 3 -20.08 5.39 7.90
C THR A 3 -18.70 5.92 8.31
N LEU A 4 -17.91 5.16 9.05
CA LEU A 4 -16.58 5.57 9.52
C LEU A 4 -15.47 5.30 8.48
N PHE A 5 -15.71 4.38 7.53
CA PHE A 5 -14.75 3.96 6.50
C PHE A 5 -14.84 4.77 5.20
N GLN A 6 -15.79 5.71 5.07
CA GLN A 6 -15.89 6.61 3.92
C GLN A 6 -15.36 8.03 4.21
N LEU A 7 -14.72 8.24 5.35
CA LEU A 7 -14.08 9.50 5.65
C LEU A 7 -12.78 9.63 4.86
N PRO A 8 -12.52 10.78 4.21
CA PRO A 8 -11.23 11.06 3.59
C PRO A 8 -10.12 10.79 4.60
N VAL A 9 -9.07 10.07 4.19
CA VAL A 9 -7.89 9.73 5.01
C VAL A 9 -7.41 10.88 5.92
N PRO A 10 -7.31 12.15 5.46
CA PRO A 10 -6.89 13.25 6.35
C PRO A 10 -7.88 13.56 7.47
N VAL A 11 -9.19 13.40 7.23
CA VAL A 11 -10.22 13.63 8.25
C VAL A 11 -10.22 12.51 9.28
N ALA A 12 -10.07 11.27 8.83
CA ALA A 12 -9.93 10.12 9.74
C ALA A 12 -8.69 10.26 10.64
N ALA A 13 -7.55 10.66 10.06
CA ALA A 13 -6.33 10.93 10.80
C ALA A 13 -6.54 12.06 11.84
N PHE A 14 -7.18 13.16 11.45
CA PHE A 14 -7.45 14.28 12.35
C PHE A 14 -8.37 13.88 13.52
N VAL A 15 -9.46 13.14 13.24
CA VAL A 15 -10.38 12.65 14.28
C VAL A 15 -9.68 11.71 15.24
N PHE A 16 -8.80 10.83 14.73
CA PHE A 16 -8.04 9.90 15.56
C PHE A 16 -7.06 10.63 16.49
N VAL A 17 -6.33 11.61 15.97
CA VAL A 17 -5.42 12.46 16.76
C VAL A 17 -6.21 13.25 17.81
N ALA A 18 -7.32 13.88 17.43
CA ALA A 18 -8.17 14.63 18.34
C ALA A 18 -8.75 13.75 19.46
N ALA A 19 -9.25 12.56 19.12
CA ALA A 19 -9.75 11.60 20.10
C ALA A 19 -8.65 11.15 21.08
N THR A 20 -7.44 10.91 20.57
CA THR A 20 -6.28 10.52 21.39
C THR A 20 -5.88 11.63 22.36
N LEU A 21 -5.85 12.88 21.89
CA LEU A 21 -5.59 14.05 22.74
C LEU A 21 -6.65 14.21 23.81
N VAL A 22 -7.93 14.15 23.44
CA VAL A 22 -9.05 14.23 24.40
C VAL A 22 -8.93 13.13 25.45
N LEU A 23 -8.63 11.89 25.05
CA LEU A 23 -8.47 10.78 25.96
C LEU A 23 -7.29 10.99 26.92
N ALA A 24 -6.15 11.48 26.41
CA ALA A 24 -4.97 11.77 27.22
C ALA A 24 -5.21 12.90 28.24
N PHE A 25 -5.84 14.00 27.80
CA PHE A 25 -6.21 15.11 28.69
C PHE A 25 -7.27 14.70 29.71
N SER A 26 -8.24 13.86 29.31
CA SER A 26 -9.26 13.34 30.21
C SER A 26 -8.64 12.45 31.27
N ALA A 27 -7.75 11.53 30.88
CA ALA A 27 -7.03 10.67 31.80
C ALA A 27 -6.15 11.47 32.76
N TYR A 28 -5.43 12.48 32.27
CA TYR A 28 -4.65 13.39 33.12
C TYR A 28 -5.54 14.18 34.09
N GLY A 29 -6.66 14.72 33.61
CA GLY A 29 -7.62 15.46 34.41
C GLY A 29 -8.23 14.61 35.52
N LEU A 30 -8.66 13.38 35.20
CA LEU A 30 -9.16 12.40 36.17
C LEU A 30 -8.08 12.00 37.18
N ALA A 31 -6.87 11.70 36.71
CA ALA A 31 -5.75 11.37 37.59
C ALA A 31 -5.45 12.53 38.55
N ARG A 32 -5.39 13.77 38.05
CA ARG A 32 -5.16 14.96 38.87
C ARG A 32 -6.30 15.20 39.86
N ALA A 33 -7.56 15.07 39.45
CA ALA A 33 -8.72 15.29 40.31
C ALA A 33 -8.82 14.26 41.45
N ILE A 34 -8.44 13.00 41.19
CA ILE A 34 -8.50 11.92 42.18
C ILE A 34 -7.26 11.93 43.08
N LEU A 35 -6.06 12.10 42.52
CA LEU A 35 -4.79 11.98 43.27
C LEU A 35 -4.42 13.26 44.04
N CYS A 36 -4.72 14.47 43.53
CA CYS A 36 -4.44 15.71 44.28
C CYS A 36 -5.41 15.99 45.44
N ARG A 37 -6.45 15.16 45.65
CA ARG A 37 -7.32 15.25 46.83
C ARG A 37 -6.69 14.65 48.09
N SER A 38 -5.66 13.83 47.96
CA SER A 38 -4.95 13.20 49.07
C SER A 38 -3.57 13.88 49.20
N GLY A 39 -3.39 14.73 50.21
CA GLY A 39 -2.32 15.72 50.33
C GLY A 39 -0.87 15.22 50.51
N GLU A 40 -0.49 14.07 49.97
CA GLU A 40 0.91 13.61 49.96
C GLU A 40 1.36 13.32 48.53
N ALA A 41 1.92 14.35 47.89
CA ALA A 41 2.55 14.24 46.59
C ALA A 41 3.89 13.47 46.70
N LYS A 42 3.82 12.14 46.78
CA LYS A 42 5.01 11.29 46.58
C LYS A 42 5.25 11.15 45.07
N SER A 43 6.14 11.99 44.56
CA SER A 43 6.63 12.07 43.16
C SER A 43 7.21 10.75 42.59
N ASP A 44 7.26 9.68 43.37
CA ASP A 44 8.03 8.45 43.07
C ASP A 44 7.31 7.48 42.12
N LEU A 45 5.99 7.62 41.92
CA LEU A 45 5.24 6.75 41.00
C LEU A 45 5.21 7.24 39.55
N ALA A 46 5.63 8.47 39.27
CA ALA A 46 5.57 9.03 37.92
C ALA A 46 6.54 8.32 36.95
N GLY A 47 7.76 8.03 37.41
CA GLY A 47 8.80 7.39 36.59
C GLY A 47 8.38 6.04 35.99
N PRO A 48 7.95 5.06 36.80
CA PRO A 48 7.51 3.75 36.31
C PRO A 48 6.35 3.81 35.32
N ILE A 49 5.38 4.71 35.54
CA ILE A 49 4.22 4.88 34.64
C ILE A 49 4.69 5.40 33.28
N PHE A 50 5.56 6.41 33.24
CA PHE A 50 6.10 6.93 31.98
C PHE A 50 6.92 5.87 31.23
N THR A 51 7.68 5.02 31.94
CA THR A 51 8.40 3.90 31.32
C THR A 51 7.43 2.89 30.69
N CYS A 52 6.37 2.49 31.38
CA CYS A 52 5.36 1.58 30.81
C CYS A 52 4.67 2.19 29.58
N VAL A 53 4.28 3.46 29.66
CA VAL A 53 3.65 4.16 28.52
C VAL A 53 4.61 4.27 27.34
N GLY A 54 5.87 4.65 27.59
CA GLY A 54 6.89 4.71 26.54
C GLY A 54 7.17 3.35 25.90
N ALA A 55 7.22 2.28 26.70
CA ALA A 55 7.39 0.92 26.20
C ALA A 55 6.22 0.48 25.32
N LEU A 56 4.98 0.78 25.72
CA LEU A 56 3.80 0.49 24.89
C LEU A 56 3.83 1.25 23.56
N HIS A 57 4.20 2.53 23.57
CA HIS A 57 4.31 3.32 22.34
C HIS A 57 5.42 2.80 21.42
N ALA A 58 6.58 2.46 21.98
CA ALA A 58 7.68 1.87 21.22
C ALA A 58 7.26 0.54 20.58
N LEU A 59 6.50 -0.30 21.30
CA LEU A 59 5.98 -1.55 20.78
C LEU A 59 4.98 -1.34 19.63
N ILE A 60 4.07 -0.37 19.78
CA ILE A 60 3.09 -0.03 18.73
C ILE A 60 3.81 0.47 17.48
N LEU A 61 4.76 1.41 17.63
CA LEU A 61 5.53 1.93 16.50
C LEU A 61 6.36 0.84 15.82
N ALA A 62 7.00 -0.04 16.59
CA ALA A 62 7.75 -1.16 16.05
C ALA A 62 6.85 -2.10 15.22
N LEU A 63 5.63 -2.37 15.71
CA LEU A 63 4.69 -3.24 15.00
C LEU A 63 4.18 -2.59 13.70
N VAL A 64 3.76 -1.32 13.75
CA VAL A 64 3.30 -0.59 12.55
C VAL A 64 4.41 -0.49 11.52
N PHE A 65 5.64 -0.18 11.96
CA PHE A 65 6.79 -0.13 11.06
C PHE A 65 7.09 -1.49 10.42
N ALA A 66 7.01 -2.58 11.20
CA ALA A 66 7.19 -3.92 10.66
C ALA A 66 6.12 -4.27 9.61
N GLN A 67 4.87 -3.88 9.83
CA GLN A 67 3.78 -4.08 8.86
C GLN A 67 4.01 -3.27 7.58
N GLU A 68 4.38 -2.00 7.70
CA GLU A 68 4.66 -1.16 6.54
C GLU A 68 5.84 -1.69 5.71
N LEU A 69 6.90 -2.16 6.37
CA LEU A 69 8.03 -2.76 5.70
C LEU A 69 7.65 -4.03 4.91
N ILE A 70 6.74 -4.85 5.45
CA ILE A 70 6.19 -6.01 4.74
C ILE A 70 5.41 -5.55 3.52
N ASN A 71 4.53 -4.56 3.66
CA ASN A 71 3.71 -4.03 2.55
C ASN A 71 4.58 -3.50 1.40
N VAL A 72 5.59 -2.68 1.71
CA VAL A 72 6.55 -2.18 0.71
C VAL A 72 7.29 -3.32 0.02
N ARG A 73 7.70 -4.34 0.78
CA ARG A 73 8.36 -5.53 0.21
C ARG A 73 7.42 -6.29 -0.72
N ASP A 74 6.17 -6.50 -0.34
CA ASP A 74 5.19 -7.23 -1.14
C ASP A 74 4.93 -6.52 -2.47
N ILE A 75 4.71 -5.19 -2.44
CA ILE A 75 4.57 -4.35 -3.65
C ILE A 75 5.82 -4.49 -4.53
N SER A 76 7.01 -4.33 -3.94
CA SER A 76 8.28 -4.46 -4.67
C SER A 76 8.43 -5.83 -5.34
N THR A 77 8.07 -6.92 -4.64
CA THR A 77 8.13 -8.27 -5.21
C THR A 77 7.09 -8.50 -6.30
N ALA A 78 5.88 -7.97 -6.15
CA ALA A 78 4.82 -8.07 -7.14
C ALA A 78 5.21 -7.32 -8.43
N SER A 79 5.68 -6.08 -8.32
CA SER A 79 6.15 -5.28 -9.46
C SER A 79 7.36 -5.92 -10.15
N ALA A 80 8.31 -6.47 -9.39
CA ALA A 80 9.45 -7.17 -9.96
C ALA A 80 9.01 -8.44 -10.72
N ARG A 81 8.07 -9.20 -10.16
CA ARG A 81 7.52 -10.39 -10.81
C ARG A 81 6.80 -10.03 -12.10
N GLU A 82 5.98 -8.98 -12.09
CA GLU A 82 5.29 -8.50 -13.27
C GLU A 82 6.27 -8.06 -14.36
N ALA A 83 7.31 -7.30 -14.01
CA ALA A 83 8.35 -6.89 -14.95
C ALA A 83 9.06 -8.08 -15.60
N VAL A 84 9.33 -9.15 -14.84
CA VAL A 84 9.88 -10.40 -15.38
C VAL A 84 8.89 -11.06 -16.33
N LEU A 85 7.62 -11.23 -15.94
CA LEU A 85 6.60 -11.89 -16.77
C LEU A 85 6.36 -11.15 -18.10
N VAL A 86 6.27 -9.82 -18.06
CA VAL A 86 6.11 -9.01 -19.27
C VAL A 86 7.37 -9.05 -20.13
N GLY A 87 8.55 -9.02 -19.51
CA GLY A 87 9.83 -9.16 -20.21
C GLY A 87 9.94 -10.51 -20.92
N ASP A 88 9.64 -11.60 -20.22
CA ASP A 88 9.65 -12.96 -20.77
C ASP A 88 8.67 -13.07 -21.94
N ALA A 89 7.41 -12.63 -21.78
CA ALA A 89 6.42 -12.62 -22.84
C ALA A 89 6.90 -11.83 -24.07
N PHE A 90 7.49 -10.65 -23.88
CA PHE A 90 8.02 -9.84 -24.98
C PHE A 90 9.15 -10.56 -25.75
N TYR A 91 10.09 -11.17 -25.03
CA TYR A 91 11.21 -11.89 -25.66
C TYR A 91 10.78 -13.21 -26.29
N ASP A 92 9.80 -13.91 -25.72
CA ASP A 92 9.26 -15.15 -26.26
C ASP A 92 8.47 -14.90 -27.55
N LEU A 93 7.65 -13.85 -27.59
CA LEU A 93 7.01 -13.40 -28.83
C LEU A 93 8.05 -13.09 -29.92
N LYS A 94 9.15 -12.42 -29.56
CA LYS A 94 10.25 -12.16 -30.50
C LYS A 94 10.92 -13.43 -31.01
N ARG A 95 11.02 -14.48 -30.17
CA ARG A 95 11.60 -15.78 -30.56
C ARG A 95 10.65 -16.60 -31.42
N TYR A 96 9.34 -16.41 -31.24
CA TYR A 96 8.29 -17.08 -31.98
C TYR A 96 8.31 -16.70 -33.46
N ASP A 97 8.00 -15.45 -33.77
CA ASP A 97 8.16 -14.84 -35.08
C ASP A 97 8.35 -13.32 -34.89
N PRO A 98 9.52 -12.76 -35.23
CA PRO A 98 9.82 -11.36 -34.98
C PRO A 98 8.90 -10.37 -35.71
N GLU A 99 8.39 -10.72 -36.88
CA GLU A 99 7.58 -9.84 -37.73
C GLU A 99 6.10 -9.98 -37.41
N GLU A 100 5.60 -11.20 -37.31
CA GLU A 100 4.18 -11.47 -36.99
C GLU A 100 3.81 -10.95 -35.59
N THR A 101 4.70 -11.14 -34.61
CA THR A 101 4.42 -10.75 -33.22
C THR A 101 4.73 -9.28 -32.91
N LEU A 102 5.25 -8.51 -33.88
CA LEU A 102 5.62 -7.10 -33.66
C LEU A 102 4.46 -6.25 -33.12
N PRO A 103 3.20 -6.38 -33.60
CA PRO A 103 2.07 -5.65 -33.04
C PRO A 103 1.81 -6.00 -31.57
N ILE A 104 1.83 -7.29 -31.22
CA ILE A 104 1.61 -7.80 -29.86
C ILE A 104 2.69 -7.25 -28.91
N ARG A 105 3.95 -7.25 -29.35
CA ARG A 105 5.06 -6.67 -28.59
C ARG A 105 4.93 -5.17 -28.37
N LYS A 106 4.37 -4.43 -29.34
CA LYS A 106 4.08 -2.99 -29.18
C LYS A 106 2.98 -2.75 -28.16
N ASP A 107 1.95 -3.60 -28.13
CA ASP A 107 0.90 -3.52 -27.11
C ASP A 107 1.43 -3.81 -25.71
N LEU A 108 2.30 -4.82 -25.54
CA LEU A 108 3.00 -5.07 -24.26
C LEU A 108 3.88 -3.90 -23.83
N ALA A 109 4.67 -3.33 -24.76
CA ALA A 109 5.46 -2.14 -24.45
C ALA A 109 4.58 -0.92 -24.11
N GLY A 110 3.42 -0.82 -24.77
CA GLY A 110 2.39 0.17 -24.49
C GLY A 110 1.81 0.02 -23.10
N TYR A 111 1.46 -1.21 -22.70
CA TYR A 111 0.99 -1.55 -21.36
C TYR A 111 1.98 -1.07 -20.30
N VAL A 112 3.25 -1.46 -20.37
CA VAL A 112 4.28 -1.07 -19.38
C VAL A 112 4.39 0.45 -19.27
N ARG A 113 4.38 1.16 -20.40
CA ARG A 113 4.42 2.62 -20.40
C ARG A 113 3.19 3.23 -19.72
N LEU A 114 1.99 2.73 -20.01
CA LEU A 114 0.75 3.22 -19.40
C LEU A 114 0.70 2.95 -17.90
N VAL A 115 1.22 1.80 -17.45
CA VAL A 115 1.34 1.49 -16.03
C VAL A 115 2.23 2.52 -15.32
N LEU A 116 3.40 2.79 -15.88
CA LEU A 116 4.39 3.71 -15.31
C LEU A 116 3.96 5.18 -15.36
N GLU A 117 3.29 5.62 -16.43
CA GLU A 117 2.96 7.02 -16.66
C GLU A 117 1.58 7.44 -16.17
N GLN A 118 0.65 6.49 -15.95
CA GLN A 118 -0.75 6.80 -15.66
C GLN A 118 -1.32 5.97 -14.53
N GLU A 119 -1.15 4.65 -14.58
CA GLU A 119 -1.81 3.77 -13.60
C GLU A 119 -1.28 3.97 -12.19
N TRP A 120 0.03 4.09 -12.00
CA TRP A 120 0.61 4.30 -10.67
C TRP A 120 0.16 5.61 -10.02
N ASP A 121 0.08 6.69 -10.80
CA ASP A 121 -0.43 7.98 -10.32
C ASP A 121 -1.94 7.87 -10.01
N SER A 122 -2.72 7.20 -10.86
CA SER A 122 -4.16 6.99 -10.66
C SER A 122 -4.46 6.12 -9.43
N LEU A 123 -3.64 5.10 -9.17
CA LEU A 123 -3.70 4.27 -7.97
C LEU A 123 -3.37 5.09 -6.73
N ALA A 124 -2.36 5.96 -6.78
CA ALA A 124 -1.96 6.80 -5.66
C ALA A 124 -3.03 7.83 -5.27
N GLU A 125 -3.72 8.42 -6.25
CA GLU A 125 -4.70 9.48 -6.01
C GLU A 125 -6.12 8.96 -5.77
N ALA A 126 -6.55 7.96 -6.54
CA ALA A 126 -7.94 7.56 -6.65
C ALA A 126 -8.20 6.08 -6.37
N ASP A 127 -7.15 5.25 -6.20
CA ASP A 127 -7.25 3.79 -6.06
C ASP A 127 -7.95 3.14 -7.29
N ILE A 128 -7.65 3.67 -8.49
CA ILE A 128 -8.24 3.23 -9.76
C ILE A 128 -7.14 2.72 -10.70
N LEU A 129 -7.40 1.56 -11.32
CA LEU A 129 -6.57 1.01 -12.40
C LEU A 129 -6.85 1.71 -13.72
N SER A 130 -5.83 1.85 -14.58
CA SER A 130 -5.98 2.53 -15.88
C SER A 130 -6.75 1.63 -16.86
N PRO A 131 -7.92 2.07 -17.36
CA PRO A 131 -8.62 1.34 -18.42
C PRO A 131 -7.78 1.20 -19.69
N GLU A 132 -6.92 2.17 -19.97
CA GLU A 132 -6.03 2.18 -21.13
C GLU A 132 -4.92 1.14 -20.99
N ALA A 133 -4.30 1.04 -19.80
CA ALA A 133 -3.32 0.01 -19.50
C ALA A 133 -3.96 -1.37 -19.65
N TRP A 134 -5.13 -1.58 -19.04
CA TRP A 134 -5.88 -2.82 -19.16
C TRP A 134 -6.20 -3.18 -20.62
N ALA A 135 -6.63 -2.20 -21.43
CA ALA A 135 -6.91 -2.43 -22.84
C ALA A 135 -5.65 -2.79 -23.65
N ALA A 136 -4.48 -2.24 -23.31
CA ALA A 136 -3.22 -2.61 -23.96
C ALA A 136 -2.78 -4.03 -23.59
N TRP A 137 -2.92 -4.41 -22.32
CA TRP A 137 -2.72 -5.78 -21.87
C TRP A 137 -3.65 -6.76 -22.60
N GLU A 138 -4.95 -6.45 -22.67
CA GLU A 138 -5.95 -7.31 -23.31
C GLU A 138 -5.66 -7.53 -24.79
N ARG A 139 -5.27 -6.48 -25.53
CA ARG A 139 -4.89 -6.62 -26.95
C ARG A 139 -3.67 -7.52 -27.12
N ALA A 140 -2.67 -7.39 -26.26
CA ALA A 140 -1.50 -8.27 -26.29
C ALA A 140 -1.88 -9.72 -25.95
N TYR A 141 -2.76 -9.91 -24.97
CA TYR A 141 -3.22 -11.23 -24.55
C TYR A 141 -4.01 -11.93 -25.66
N VAL A 142 -5.01 -11.26 -26.23
CA VAL A 142 -5.80 -11.80 -27.36
C VAL A 142 -4.90 -12.06 -28.57
N GLY A 143 -4.00 -11.14 -28.91
CA GLY A 143 -3.08 -11.34 -30.02
C GLY A 143 -2.16 -12.55 -29.82
N ALA A 144 -1.75 -12.84 -28.59
CA ALA A 144 -0.96 -14.04 -28.28
C ALA A 144 -1.79 -15.34 -28.40
N LEU A 145 -3.09 -15.30 -28.09
CA LEU A 145 -4.00 -16.44 -28.25
C LEU A 145 -4.31 -16.78 -29.71
N GLU A 146 -4.20 -15.80 -30.61
CA GLU A 146 -4.42 -15.97 -32.04
C GLU A 146 -3.21 -16.57 -32.79
N LEU A 147 -2.06 -16.72 -32.12
CA LEU A 147 -0.86 -17.31 -32.73
C LEU A 147 -1.04 -18.82 -32.97
N GLU A 148 -0.77 -19.26 -34.19
CA GLU A 148 -0.81 -20.69 -34.58
C GLU A 148 0.56 -21.36 -34.44
N PRO A 149 0.75 -22.35 -33.55
CA PRO A 149 2.03 -22.98 -33.31
C PRO A 149 2.67 -23.49 -34.61
N ALA A 150 3.89 -23.05 -34.90
CA ALA A 150 4.65 -23.55 -36.05
C ALA A 150 5.00 -25.06 -35.92
N THR A 151 4.92 -25.62 -34.71
CA THR A 151 5.14 -27.04 -34.41
C THR A 151 4.23 -27.48 -33.25
N ASP A 152 3.78 -28.75 -33.25
CA ASP A 152 2.93 -29.40 -32.22
C ASP A 152 3.55 -29.52 -30.81
N ARG A 153 4.54 -28.70 -30.46
CA ARG A 153 5.22 -28.77 -29.16
C ARG A 153 4.51 -27.98 -28.08
#